data_AF-G3UYL8-F1
#
_entry.id   AF-G3UYL8-F1
#
_cell.length_a   1.000
_cell.length_b   1.000
_cell.length_c   1.000
_cell.angle_alpha   90.00
_cell.angle_beta   90.00
_cell.angle_gamma   90.00
#
_symmetry.space_group_name_H-M   'P 1'
#
loop_
_entity.id
_entity.type
_entity.pdbx_description
1 polymer ?
#
loop_
_entity_poly.entity_id
_entity_poly.type
_entity_poly.pdbx_seq_one_letter_code
_entity_poly.pdbx_strand_id
1 'polypeptide(L)'
;EFQRAQSLLSTDREASIDILHSIVKRDIQENDEEAVQVKEQSILELGSLLAKTGQAAELGGLLKYVRPFLNSISKAKAARLVRSLLDLFLDMEAATGQEH
;
A
#
# COMPACT_ATOMS: atom_id res chain seq x y z
N GLU A 1 -3.40 8.47 12.98
CA GLU A 1 -3.52 8.82 11.54
C GLU A 1 -4.16 7.68 10.74
N PHE A 2 -3.67 6.44 10.87
CA PHE A 2 -4.21 5.27 10.18
C PHE A 2 -5.72 5.02 10.39
N GLN A 3 -6.23 5.09 11.64
CA GLN A 3 -7.68 4.95 11.90
C GLN A 3 -8.53 6.03 11.20
N ARG A 4 -7.97 7.23 11.00
CA ARG A 4 -8.66 8.31 10.29
C ARG A 4 -8.78 8.00 8.81
N ALA A 5 -7.71 7.47 8.19
CA ALA A 5 -7.76 6.98 6.83
C ALA A 5 -8.80 5.87 6.67
N GLN A 6 -8.85 4.90 7.60
CA GLN A 6 -9.85 3.82 7.54
C GLN A 6 -11.30 4.33 7.56
N SER A 7 -11.61 5.32 8.39
CA SER A 7 -12.95 5.91 8.42
C SER A 7 -13.31 6.61 7.11
N LEU A 8 -12.31 7.16 6.41
CA LEU A 8 -12.49 7.87 5.16
C LEU A 8 -12.56 6.92 3.96
N LEU A 9 -12.16 5.65 4.06
CA LEU A 9 -12.26 4.69 2.94
C LEU A 9 -13.67 4.56 2.37
N SER A 10 -14.68 4.74 3.23
CA SER A 10 -16.10 4.64 2.87
C SER A 10 -16.67 5.95 2.32
N THR A 11 -16.14 7.10 2.77
CA THR A 11 -16.69 8.42 2.45
C THR A 11 -15.85 9.21 1.43
N ASP A 12 -14.53 9.15 1.56
CA ASP A 12 -13.55 9.91 0.78
C ASP A 12 -12.23 9.13 0.61
N ARG A 13 -12.13 8.41 -0.50
CA ARG A 13 -10.95 7.57 -0.79
C ARG A 13 -9.72 8.40 -1.11
N GLU A 14 -9.87 9.57 -1.73
CA GLU A 14 -8.75 10.44 -2.08
C GLU A 14 -8.08 11.00 -0.82
N ALA A 15 -8.86 11.48 0.15
CA ALA A 15 -8.34 11.90 1.45
C ALA A 15 -7.69 10.74 2.20
N SER A 16 -8.24 9.52 2.07
CA SER A 16 -7.64 8.32 2.66
C SER A 16 -6.26 8.01 2.06
N ILE A 17 -6.14 8.08 0.72
CA ILE A 17 -4.89 7.89 -0.02
C ILE A 17 -3.85 8.91 0.46
N ASP A 18 -4.19 10.20 0.55
CA ASP A 18 -3.27 11.25 0.99
C ASP A 18 -2.72 10.99 2.41
N ILE A 19 -3.61 10.65 3.35
CA ILE A 19 -3.22 10.34 4.73
C ILE A 19 -2.30 9.10 4.77
N LEU A 20 -2.68 8.02 4.09
CA LEU A 20 -1.87 6.80 4.02
C LEU A 20 -0.52 7.06 3.38
N HIS A 21 -0.48 7.85 2.31
CA HIS A 21 0.74 8.22 1.63
C HIS A 21 1.67 9.04 2.54
N SER A 22 1.11 9.95 3.35
CA SER A 22 1.85 10.70 4.37
C SER A 22 2.46 9.77 5.44
N ILE A 23 1.69 8.77 5.91
CA ILE A 23 2.18 7.76 6.87
C ILE A 23 3.30 6.92 6.26
N VAL A 24 3.17 6.49 5.01
CA VAL A 24 4.18 5.66 4.32
C VAL A 24 5.44 6.46 3.98
N LYS A 25 5.30 7.75 3.65
CA LYS A 25 6.42 8.68 3.46
C LYS A 25 7.12 9.04 4.76
N ARG A 26 6.45 8.91 5.89
CA ARG A 26 7.07 9.16 7.19
C ARG A 26 8.23 8.20 7.42
N ASP A 27 9.37 8.79 7.80
CA ASP A 27 10.52 8.03 8.24
C ASP A 27 10.16 7.39 9.58
N ILE A 28 10.25 6.07 9.65
CA ILE A 28 9.99 5.30 10.86
C ILE A 28 11.27 4.62 11.28
N GLN A 29 11.49 4.49 12.58
CA GLN A 29 12.64 3.73 13.06
C GLN A 29 12.35 2.24 12.89
N GLU A 30 13.28 1.52 12.28
CA GLU A 30 13.17 0.07 12.05
C GLU A 30 13.07 -0.74 13.36
N ASN A 31 13.52 -0.15 14.47
CA ASN A 31 13.41 -0.73 15.82
C ASN A 31 12.00 -0.59 16.43
N ASP A 32 11.13 0.20 15.82
CA ASP A 32 9.77 0.45 16.32
C ASP A 32 8.80 -0.51 15.62
N GLU A 33 8.58 -1.68 16.24
CA GLU A 33 7.74 -2.74 15.66
C GLU A 33 6.32 -2.24 15.35
N GLU A 34 5.78 -1.35 16.18
CA GLU A 34 4.46 -0.76 15.99
C GLU A 34 4.45 0.14 14.76
N ALA A 35 5.46 1.01 14.59
CA ALA A 35 5.59 1.83 13.39
C ALA A 35 5.78 0.98 12.13
N VAL A 36 6.56 -0.10 12.20
CA VAL A 36 6.74 -1.05 11.09
C VAL A 36 5.40 -1.70 10.71
N GLN A 37 4.61 -2.16 11.68
CA GLN A 37 3.29 -2.72 11.43
C GLN A 37 2.31 -1.69 10.83
N VAL A 38 2.28 -0.48 11.37
CA VAL A 38 1.42 0.60 10.85
C VAL A 38 1.81 0.95 9.41
N LYS A 39 3.11 1.02 9.11
CA LYS A 39 3.61 1.27 7.75
C LYS A 39 3.27 0.12 6.81
N GLU A 40 3.47 -1.12 7.24
CA GLU A 40 3.08 -2.33 6.50
C GLU A 40 1.59 -2.29 6.10
N GLN A 41 0.74 -2.04 7.09
CA GLN A 41 -0.71 -1.95 6.90
C GLN A 41 -1.08 -0.77 6.00
N SER A 42 -0.42 0.37 6.16
CA SER A 42 -0.67 1.56 5.34
C SER A 42 -0.29 1.35 3.88
N ILE A 43 0.80 0.62 3.60
CA ILE A 43 1.22 0.27 2.24
C ILE A 43 0.19 -0.63 1.56
N LEU A 44 -0.30 -1.66 2.27
CA LEU A 44 -1.32 -2.56 1.73
C LEU A 44 -2.64 -1.83 1.45
N GLU A 45 -3.09 -0.99 2.38
CA GLU A 45 -4.31 -0.19 2.20
C GLU A 45 -4.18 0.82 1.07
N LEU A 46 -3.05 1.52 1.00
CA LEU A 46 -2.76 2.45 -0.10
C LEU A 46 -2.74 1.69 -1.43
N GLY A 47 -2.09 0.52 -1.49
CA GLY A 47 -2.07 -0.32 -2.68
C GLY A 47 -3.47 -0.77 -3.12
N SER A 48 -4.32 -1.16 -2.18
CA SER A 48 -5.72 -1.54 -2.44
C SER A 48 -6.55 -0.38 -2.99
N LEU A 49 -6.36 0.82 -2.45
CA LEU A 49 -7.03 2.03 -2.94
C LEU A 49 -6.55 2.41 -4.34
N LEU A 50 -5.25 2.37 -4.61
CA LEU A 50 -4.68 2.66 -5.93
C LEU A 50 -5.18 1.65 -6.97
N ALA A 51 -5.27 0.37 -6.61
CA ALA A 51 -5.86 -0.67 -7.46
C ALA A 51 -7.34 -0.39 -7.77
N LYS A 52 -8.15 -0.07 -6.74
CA LYS A 52 -9.57 0.27 -6.89
C LYS A 52 -9.83 1.54 -7.71
N THR A 53 -8.90 2.49 -7.69
CA THR A 53 -9.03 3.77 -8.39
C THR A 53 -8.44 3.74 -9.81
N GLY A 54 -7.86 2.62 -10.26
CA GLY A 54 -7.26 2.54 -11.58
C GLY A 54 -5.86 3.18 -11.69
N GLN A 55 -5.22 3.50 -10.56
CA GLN A 55 -3.91 4.17 -10.52
C GLN A 55 -2.72 3.18 -10.59
N ALA A 56 -2.59 2.46 -11.71
CA ALA A 56 -1.51 1.48 -11.91
C ALA A 56 -0.10 2.10 -11.81
N ALA A 57 0.07 3.34 -12.28
CA ALA A 57 1.34 4.05 -12.22
C ALA A 57 1.81 4.30 -10.78
N GLU A 58 0.90 4.75 -9.91
CA GLU A 58 1.18 4.99 -8.49
C GLU A 58 1.43 3.66 -7.77
N LEU A 59 0.66 2.61 -8.08
CA LEU A 59 0.87 1.28 -7.49
C LEU A 59 2.25 0.70 -7.84
N GLY A 60 2.69 0.89 -9.09
CA GLY A 60 4.06 0.54 -9.51
C GLY A 60 5.13 1.38 -8.80
N GLY A 61 4.86 2.66 -8.56
CA GLY A 61 5.72 3.56 -7.76
C GLY A 61 5.86 3.08 -6.31
N LEU A 62 4.75 2.69 -5.69
CA LEU A 62 4.69 2.12 -4.35
C LEU A 62 5.57 0.89 -4.21
N LEU A 63 5.55 -0.01 -5.20
CA LEU A 63 6.36 -1.23 -5.19
C LEU A 63 7.87 -0.93 -5.22
N LYS A 64 8.28 0.14 -5.92
CA LYS A 64 9.67 0.62 -5.89
C LYS A 64 10.01 1.25 -4.54
N TYR A 65 9.09 2.02 -3.97
CA TYR A 65 9.29 2.68 -2.69
C TYR A 65 9.37 1.72 -1.51
N VAL A 66 8.60 0.62 -1.55
CA VAL A 66 8.61 -0.38 -0.50
C VAL A 66 9.85 -1.28 -0.55
N ARG A 67 10.59 -1.36 -1.67
CA ARG A 67 11.83 -2.17 -1.76
C ARG A 67 12.80 -2.01 -0.59
N PRO A 68 13.24 -0.79 -0.20
CA PRO A 68 14.09 -0.62 0.97
C PRO A 68 13.42 -1.10 2.27
N PHE A 69 12.11 -0.90 2.43
CA PHE A 69 11.35 -1.39 3.59
C PHE A 69 11.27 -2.93 3.64
N LEU A 70 11.13 -3.60 2.50
CA LEU A 70 11.16 -5.07 2.42
C LEU A 70 12.50 -5.65 2.87
N ASN A 71 13.59 -4.91 2.67
CA ASN A 71 14.93 -5.31 3.13
C ASN A 71 15.12 -5.10 4.63
N SER A 72 14.31 -4.22 5.23
CA SER A 72 14.31 -3.94 6.67
C SER A 72 13.56 -5.01 7.47
N ILE A 73 12.47 -5.56 6.90
CA ILE A 73 11.63 -6.56 7.57
C ILE A 73 12.06 -8.01 7.26
N SER A 74 11.50 -8.98 7.99
CA SER A 74 11.78 -10.40 7.75
C SER A 74 11.31 -10.87 6.37
N LYS A 75 12.06 -11.80 5.75
CA LYS A 75 11.75 -12.40 4.43
C LYS A 75 10.30 -12.86 4.28
N ALA A 76 9.71 -13.44 5.32
CA ALA A 76 8.32 -13.90 5.31
C ALA A 76 7.32 -12.74 5.16
N LYS A 77 7.49 -11.66 5.93
CA LYS A 77 6.65 -10.45 5.84
C LYS A 77 6.83 -9.78 4.49
N ALA A 78 8.07 -9.65 4.03
CA ALA A 78 8.38 -9.08 2.73
C ALA A 78 7.73 -9.85 1.57
N ALA A 79 7.87 -11.18 1.56
CA ALA A 79 7.25 -12.02 0.54
C ALA A 79 5.72 -11.92 0.54
N ARG A 80 5.11 -11.87 1.73
CA ARG A 80 3.66 -11.70 1.88
C ARG A 80 3.19 -10.36 1.32
N LEU A 81 3.89 -9.27 1.66
CA LEU A 81 3.51 -7.93 1.24
C LEU A 81 3.68 -7.72 -0.27
N VAL A 82 4.80 -8.18 -0.83
CA VAL A 82 5.02 -8.16 -2.29
C VAL A 82 3.94 -8.98 -3.00
N ARG A 83 3.61 -10.17 -2.50
CA ARG A 83 2.56 -11.00 -3.09
C ARG A 83 1.22 -10.28 -3.07
N SER A 84 0.81 -9.70 -1.95
CA SER A 84 -0.45 -8.94 -1.89
C SER A 84 -0.48 -7.75 -2.84
N LEU A 85 0.62 -6.99 -2.96
CA LEU A 85 0.67 -5.87 -3.91
C LEU A 85 0.60 -6.33 -5.37
N LEU A 86 1.27 -7.42 -5.72
CA LEU A 86 1.19 -8.02 -7.07
C LEU A 86 -0.20 -8.58 -7.36
N ASP A 87 -0.82 -9.24 -6.38
CA ASP A 87 -2.18 -9.77 -6.49
C ASP A 87 -3.18 -8.65 -6.76
N LEU A 88 -3.09 -7.53 -6.03
CA LEU A 88 -3.87 -6.32 -6.28
C LEU A 88 -3.63 -5.73 -7.68
N PHE A 89 -2.38 -5.74 -8.16
CA PHE A 89 -2.05 -5.25 -9.50
C PHE A 89 -2.64 -6.16 -10.59
N LEU A 90 -2.57 -7.48 -10.42
CA LEU A 90 -3.13 -8.46 -11.34
C LEU A 90 -4.67 -8.41 -11.36
N ASP A 91 -5.29 -8.30 -10.19
CA ASP A 91 -6.75 -8.17 -10.05
C ASP A 91 -7.25 -6.88 -10.69
N MET A 92 -6.50 -5.79 -10.53
CA MET A 92 -6.73 -4.53 -11.22
C MET A 92 -6.60 -4.67 -12.73
N GLU A 93 -5.49 -5.21 -13.25
CA GLU A 93 -5.31 -5.41 -14.70
C GLU A 93 -6.42 -6.29 -15.28
N ALA A 94 -6.82 -7.35 -14.56
CA ALA A 94 -7.91 -8.23 -14.94
C ALA A 94 -9.27 -7.50 -14.92
N ALA A 95 -9.54 -6.66 -13.92
CA ALA A 95 -10.75 -5.84 -13.85
C ALA A 95 -10.80 -4.72 -14.89
N THR A 96 -9.63 -4.18 -15.27
CA THR A 96 -9.48 -3.23 -16.39
C THR A 96 -9.34 -3.92 -17.74
N GLY A 97 -9.43 -5.26 -17.77
CA GLY A 97 -9.34 -6.09 -18.95
C GLY A 97 -10.44 -5.75 -19.93
N GLN A 98 -10.15 -4.83 -20.85
CA GLN A 98 -10.61 -4.89 -22.22
C GLN A 98 -10.38 -6.33 -22.70
N GLU A 99 -11.46 -7.10 -22.65
CA GLU A 99 -11.73 -8.18 -23.59
C GLU A 99 -11.31 -7.76 -25.00
N HIS A 100 -10.11 -8.20 -25.40
CA HIS A 100 -9.57 -8.12 -26.75
C HIS A 100 -9.77 -9.45 -27.46
#